data_AF-A0A564XUW3-F1
#
_entry.id   AF-A0A564XUW3-F1
#
_cell.length_a   1.000
_cell.length_b   1.000
_cell.length_c   1.000
_cell.angle_alpha   90.00
_cell.angle_beta   90.00
_cell.angle_gamma   90.00
#
_symmetry.space_group_name_H-M   'P 1'
#
loop_
_entity.id
_entity.type
_entity.pdbx_description
1 polymer ?
#
loop_
_entity_poly.entity_id
_entity_poly.type
_entity_poly.pdbx_seq_one_letter_code
_entity_poly.pdbx_strand_id
1 'polypeptide(L)' 'MFGTSLLFHVTTEIKGMMSLFGCPRMAQASATSKVKALLEWRKASRDDLARTARTTAFRDMVSLPGIQATPDLI' A
#
# COMPACT_ATOMS: atom_id res chain seq x y z
N MET A 1 6.05 5.49 25.05
CA MET A 1 6.16 6.24 23.78
C MET A 1 6.55 5.32 22.60
N PHE A 2 5.94 4.13 22.47
CA PHE A 2 6.22 3.22 21.34
C PHE A 2 5.07 3.18 20.32
N GLY A 3 3.82 3.23 20.77
CA GLY A 3 2.64 3.22 19.89
C GLY A 3 2.57 4.44 18.94
N THR A 4 2.92 5.63 19.42
CA THR A 4 2.94 6.86 18.59
C THR A 4 4.07 6.84 17.56
N SER A 5 5.24 6.29 17.90
CA SER A 5 6.36 6.14 16.98
C SER A 5 6.06 5.14 15.87
N LEU A 6 5.39 4.03 16.22
CA LEU A 6 4.97 3.02 15.24
C LEU A 6 3.93 3.58 14.27
N LEU A 7 2.90 4.28 14.79
CA LEU A 7 1.91 4.93 13.95
C LEU A 7 2.54 5.98 13.02
N PHE A 8 3.44 6.82 13.55
CA PHE A 8 4.15 7.81 12.74
C PHE A 8 4.97 7.17 11.61
N HIS A 9 5.65 6.06 11.91
CA HIS A 9 6.38 5.28 10.92
C HIS A 9 5.45 4.74 9.83
N VAL A 10 4.36 4.07 10.22
CA VAL A 10 3.39 3.48 9.28
C VAL A 10 2.72 4.56 8.43
N THR A 11 2.35 5.70 9.02
CA THR A 11 1.77 6.84 8.26
C THR A 11 2.77 7.39 7.23
N THR A 12 4.05 7.48 7.59
CA THR A 12 5.10 7.92 6.66
C THR A 12 5.31 6.91 5.53
N GLU A 13 5.32 5.62 5.84
CA GLU A 13 5.37 4.54 4.83
C GLU A 13 4.18 4.62 3.87
N ILE A 14 2.96 4.78 4.39
CA ILE A 14 1.73 4.91 3.58
C ILE A 14 1.86 6.08 2.60
N LYS A 15 2.30 7.25 3.09
CA LYS A 15 2.50 8.45 2.25
C LYS A 15 3.56 8.21 1.17
N GLY A 16 4.66 7.54 1.53
CA GLY A 16 5.72 7.15 0.59
C GLY A 16 5.20 6.24 -0.52
N MET A 17 4.41 5.22 -0.15
CA MET A 17 3.78 4.31 -1.11
C MET A 17 2.83 5.04 -2.07
N MET A 18 1.96 5.91 -1.57
CA MET A 18 1.07 6.71 -2.41
C MET A 18 1.86 7.58 -3.42
N SER A 19 2.92 8.24 -2.94
CA SER A 19 3.79 9.04 -3.81
C SER A 19 4.50 8.19 -4.86
N LEU A 20 4.90 6.96 -4.52
CA LEU A 20 5.54 6.02 -5.44
C LEU A 20 4.60 5.67 -6.61
N PHE A 21 3.33 5.41 -6.34
CA PHE A 21 2.34 5.12 -7.40
C PHE A 21 2.00 6.32 -8.28
N GLY A 22 2.18 7.54 -7.78
CA GLY A 22 2.09 8.77 -8.56
C GLY A 22 3.32 9.04 -9.45
N CYS A 23 4.41 8.28 -9.30
CA CYS A 23 5.62 8.47 -10.10
C CYS A 23 5.39 8.00 -11.55
N PRO A 24 5.77 8.79 -12.58
CA PRO A 24 5.60 8.40 -13.99
C PRO A 24 6.25 7.05 -14.34
N ARG A 25 7.40 6.74 -13.72
CA ARG A 25 8.08 5.45 -13.90
C ARG A 25 7.26 4.28 -13.37
N MET A 26 6.54 4.48 -12.27
CA MET A 26 5.64 3.48 -11.72
C MET A 26 4.32 3.44 -12.47
N ALA A 27 3.88 4.54 -13.09
CA ALA A 27 2.70 4.51 -13.96
C ALA A 27 2.85 3.46 -15.08
N GLN A 28 4.07 3.26 -15.59
CA GLN A 28 4.40 2.25 -16.61
C GLN A 28 4.42 0.80 -16.08
N ALA A 29 4.52 0.58 -14.76
CA ALA A 29 4.45 -0.76 -14.19
C ALA A 29 3.03 -1.34 -14.36
N SER A 30 2.94 -2.67 -14.59
CA SER A 30 1.65 -3.33 -14.72
C SER A 30 0.84 -3.25 -13.42
N ALA A 31 -0.48 -3.14 -13.53
CA ALA A 31 -1.38 -3.14 -12.38
C ALA A 31 -1.17 -4.37 -11.49
N THR A 32 -0.98 -5.56 -12.08
CA THR A 32 -0.65 -6.79 -11.34
C THR A 32 0.63 -6.67 -10.51
N SER A 33 1.68 -6.05 -11.05
CA SER A 33 2.94 -5.84 -10.32
C SER A 33 2.75 -4.89 -9.13
N LYS A 34 1.97 -3.81 -9.32
CA LYS A 34 1.61 -2.85 -8.26
C LYS A 34 0.81 -3.51 -7.14
N VAL A 35 -0.21 -4.31 -7.49
CA VAL A 35 -1.03 -5.05 -6.52
C VAL A 35 -0.19 -6.07 -5.75
N LYS A 36 0.72 -6.78 -6.42
CA LYS A 36 1.64 -7.72 -5.76
C LYS A 36 2.55 -7.00 -4.75
N ALA A 37 3.13 -5.86 -5.13
CA ALA A 37 3.96 -5.07 -4.23
C ALA A 37 3.18 -4.57 -3.00
N LEU A 38 1.94 -4.10 -3.21
CA LEU A 38 1.03 -3.70 -2.14
C LEU A 38 0.68 -4.86 -1.19
N LEU A 39 0.49 -6.07 -1.73
CA LEU A 39 0.20 -7.26 -0.95
C LEU A 39 1.38 -7.65 -0.04
N GLU A 40 2.60 -7.62 -0.57
CA GLU A 40 3.81 -7.91 0.21
C GLU A 40 4.03 -6.85 1.30
N TRP A 41 3.87 -5.57 0.98
CA TRP A 41 3.96 -4.49 1.95
C TRP A 41 2.94 -4.61 3.10
N ARG A 42 1.69 -4.94 2.76
CA ARG A 42 0.63 -5.20 3.75
C ARG A 42 1.02 -6.33 4.73
N LYS A 43 1.68 -7.38 4.23
CA LYS A 43 2.10 -8.54 5.03
C LYS A 43 3.41 -8.32 5.81
N ALA A 44 4.20 -7.29 5.48
CA ALA A 44 5.53 -7.09 6.04
C ALA A 44 5.57 -6.73 7.55
N SER A 45 4.43 -6.37 8.17
CA SER A 45 4.36 -6.13 9.61
C SER A 45 3.65 -7.27 10.33
N ARG A 46 4.24 -7.70 11.46
CA ARG A 46 3.62 -8.62 12.43
C ARG A 46 2.78 -7.90 13.49
N ASP A 47 2.89 -6.59 13.57
CA ASP A 47 2.11 -5.78 14.50
C ASP A 47 0.69 -5.55 13.98
N ASP A 48 -0.32 -5.82 14.80
CA ASP A 48 -1.73 -5.78 14.41
C ASP A 48 -2.23 -4.37 14.08
N LEU A 49 -1.73 -3.35 14.79
CA LEU A 49 -2.10 -1.96 14.55
C LEU A 49 -1.56 -1.49 13.19
N ALA A 50 -0.28 -1.78 12.93
CA ALA A 50 0.37 -1.51 11.65
C ALA A 50 -0.31 -2.30 10.51
N ARG A 51 -0.64 -3.58 10.73
CA ARG A 51 -1.32 -4.43 9.74
C ARG A 51 -2.71 -3.91 9.42
N THR A 52 -3.45 -3.41 10.41
CA THR A 52 -4.76 -2.78 10.23
C THR A 52 -4.65 -1.51 9.41
N ALA A 53 -3.74 -0.60 9.79
CA ALA A 53 -3.50 0.65 9.06
C ALA A 53 -3.09 0.41 7.59
N ARG A 54 -2.17 -0.54 7.35
CA ARG A 54 -1.77 -0.94 6.00
C ARG A 54 -2.91 -1.59 5.21
N THR A 55 -3.81 -2.33 5.86
CA THR A 55 -4.98 -2.94 5.20
C THR A 55 -5.99 -1.89 4.75
N THR A 56 -6.23 -0.85 5.56
CA THR A 56 -7.08 0.28 5.16
C THR A 56 -6.48 0.99 3.97
N ALA A 57 -5.21 1.41 4.07
CA ALA A 57 -4.52 2.10 3.00
C ALA A 57 -4.39 1.26 1.71
N PHE A 58 -4.22 -0.06 1.83
CA PHE A 58 -4.23 -0.99 0.69
C PHE A 58 -5.52 -0.89 -0.12
N ARG A 59 -6.68 -0.86 0.55
CA ARG A 59 -7.98 -0.74 -0.12
C ARG A 59 -8.07 0.56 -0.90
N ASP A 60 -7.68 1.67 -0.27
CA ASP A 60 -7.68 2.99 -0.90
C ASP A 60 -6.75 3.05 -2.12
N MET A 61 -5.57 2.44 -2.03
CA MET A 61 -4.59 2.43 -3.13
C MET A 61 -5.01 1.52 -4.28
N VAL A 62 -5.58 0.34 -4.02
CA VAL A 62 -6.04 -0.56 -5.09
C VAL A 62 -7.20 0.05 -5.88
N SER A 63 -8.00 0.93 -5.26
CA SER A 63 -9.05 1.68 -5.94
C SER A 63 -8.52 2.80 -6.87
N LEU A 64 -7.21 3.11 -6.84
CA LEU A 64 -6.64 4.14 -7.71
C LEU A 64 -6.72 3.75 -9.19
N PRO A 65 -7.06 4.68 -10.10
CA PRO A 65 -7.23 4.40 -11.53
C PRO A 65 -6.01 3.73 -12.20
N GLY A 66 -4.80 4.03 -11.73
CA GLY A 66 -3.55 3.43 -12.24
C GLY A 66 -3.22 2.03 -11.70
N ILE A 67 -4.06 1.50 -10.80
CA ILE A 67 -3.91 0.19 -10.13
C ILE A 67 -5.11 -0.72 -10.40
N GLN A 68 -6.27 -0.17 -10.79
CA GLN A 68 -7.42 -0.94 -11.26
C GLN A 68 -7.05 -1.81 -12.48
N ALA A 69 -6.56 -3.01 -12.22
CA ALA A 69 -6.72 -4.15 -13.11
C ALA A 69 -8.14 -4.69 -12.90
N THR A 70 -8.76 -5.13 -13.98
CA THR A 70 -9.97 -5.96 -13.98
C THR A 70 -9.90 -6.94 -12.80
N PRO A 71 -10.91 -6.95 -11.92
CA PRO A 71 -10.89 -7.76 -10.72
C PRO A 71 -11.13 -9.24 -11.06
N ASP A 72 -10.13 -9.92 -11.62
CA ASP A 72 -10.06 -11.38 -11.61
C ASP A 72 -9.26 -11.82 -10.37
N LEU A 73 -9.82 -11.52 -9.20
CA LEU A 73 -9.33 -12.03 -7.93
C LEU A 73 -10.52 -12.60 -7.14
N ILE A 74 -11.05 -13.71 -7.66
CA ILE A 74 -11.80 -14.72 -6.91
C ILE A 74 -11.04 -16.03 -7.06
#